data_AF-A0A650CUU1-F1
#
_entry.id   AF-A0A650CUU1-F1
#
_cell.length_a   1.000
_cell.length_b   1.000
_cell.length_c   1.000
_cell.angle_alpha   90.00
_cell.angle_beta   90.00
_cell.angle_gamma   90.00
#
_symmetry.space_group_name_H-M   'P 1'
#
loop_
_entity.id
_entity.type
_entity.pdbx_description
1 polymer ?
#
loop_
_entity_poly.entity_id
_entity_poly.type
_entity_poly.pdbx_seq_one_letter_code
_entity_poly.pdbx_strand_id
1 'polypeptide(L)' 'MIDLEIMRLGYIASQKKKIEIGNYIIKFHRRKVKEMDYMYSIEVYFRGELKHRGFFTEYQNAVMYAGKIMYALL' A
#
# COMPACT_ATOMS: atom_id res chain seq x y z
N MET A 1 17.57 7.60 6.71
CA MET A 1 17.17 6.38 7.49
C MET A 1 15.67 6.14 7.43
N ILE A 2 14.83 7.16 7.68
CA ILE A 2 13.36 7.06 7.62
C ILE A 2 12.84 6.59 6.25
N ASP A 3 13.40 7.08 5.14
CA ASP A 3 12.96 6.67 3.80
C ASP A 3 13.20 5.18 3.51
N LEU A 4 14.27 4.59 4.04
CA LEU A 4 14.58 3.18 3.85
C LEU A 4 13.58 2.30 4.60
N GLU A 5 13.18 2.73 5.79
CA GLU A 5 12.18 2.03 6.61
C GLU A 5 10.78 2.13 5.99
N ILE A 6 10.39 3.30 5.50
CA ILE A 6 9.15 3.50 4.75
C ILE A 6 9.12 2.60 3.51
N MET A 7 10.21 2.54 2.74
CA MET A 7 10.31 1.64 1.58
C MET A 7 10.16 0.17 1.99
N ARG A 8 10.81 -0.24 3.09
CA ARG A 8 10.72 -1.60 3.60
C ARG A 8 9.28 -1.97 4.00
N LEU A 9 8.59 -1.09 4.72
CA LEU A 9 7.18 -1.30 5.11
C LEU A 9 6.27 -1.39 3.87
N GLY A 10 6.44 -0.47 2.93
CA GLY A 10 5.69 -0.48 1.67
C GLY A 10 5.92 -1.75 0.85
N TYR A 11 7.15 -2.25 0.82
CA TYR A 11 7.49 -3.52 0.18
C TYR A 11 6.78 -4.69 0.88
N ILE A 12 6.78 -4.71 2.22
CA ILE A 12 6.05 -5.73 2.98
C ILE A 12 4.55 -5.70 2.64
N ALA A 13 3.94 -4.51 2.54
CA ALA A 13 2.54 -4.35 2.09
C ALA A 13 2.32 -4.93 0.70
N SER A 14 3.24 -4.65 -0.23
CA SER A 14 3.13 -5.14 -1.60
C SER A 14 3.28 -6.67 -1.70
N GLN A 15 4.06 -7.31 -0.82
CA GLN A 15 4.18 -8.77 -0.79
C GLN A 15 2.97 -9.42 -0.12
N LYS A 16 2.54 -8.92 1.05
CA LYS A 16 1.44 -9.52 1.82
C LYS A 16 0.06 -9.26 1.24
N LYS A 17 -0.11 -8.20 0.44
CA LYS A 17 -1.37 -7.76 -0.20
C LYS A 17 -2.49 -7.32 0.75
N LYS A 18 -2.53 -7.83 1.98
CA LYS A 18 -3.44 -7.42 3.05
C LYS A 18 -2.67 -7.41 4.37
N ILE A 19 -2.71 -6.28 5.07
CA ILE A 19 -2.09 -6.11 6.39
C ILE A 19 -3.14 -5.56 7.35
N GLU A 20 -3.14 -6.08 8.56
CA GLU A 20 -4.03 -5.65 9.65
C GLU A 20 -3.17 -5.04 10.76
N ILE A 21 -3.50 -3.81 11.17
CA ILE A 21 -2.83 -3.08 12.27
C ILE A 21 -3.94 -2.51 13.16
N GLY A 22 -4.19 -3.17 14.29
CA GLY A 22 -5.34 -2.86 15.13
C GLY A 22 -6.65 -2.96 14.33
N ASN A 23 -7.44 -1.88 14.33
CA ASN A 23 -8.70 -1.79 13.58
C ASN A 23 -8.54 -1.34 12.11
N TYR A 24 -7.30 -1.11 11.66
CA TYR A 24 -7.00 -0.72 10.29
C TYR A 24 -6.66 -1.94 9.43
N ILE A 25 -7.12 -1.92 8.18
CA ILE A 25 -6.75 -2.90 7.16
C ILE A 25 -6.20 -2.15 5.96
N ILE A 26 -4.97 -2.47 5.57
CA ILE A 26 -4.34 -1.95 4.35
C ILE A 26 -4.36 -3.06 3.30
N LYS A 27 -4.92 -2.80 2.13
CA LYS A 27 -4.85 -3.70 0.98
C LYS A 27 -4.00 -3.10 -0.12
N PHE A 28 -3.11 -3.91 -0.68
CA PHE A 28 -2.24 -3.56 -1.79
C PHE A 28 -2.58 -4.44 -3.00
N HIS A 29 -3.25 -3.84 -3.97
CA HIS A 29 -3.66 -4.49 -5.20
C HIS A 29 -2.73 -4.14 -6.34
N ARG A 30 -2.48 -5.12 -7.22
CA ARG A 30 -1.80 -4.93 -8.50
C ARG A 30 -2.66 -5.56 -9.59
N ARG A 31 -2.99 -4.78 -10.62
CA ARG A 31 -3.73 -5.23 -11.79
C ARG A 31 -2.90 -4.98 -13.05
N LYS A 32 -2.78 -5.98 -13.91
CA LYS A 32 -2.18 -5.81 -15.24
C LYS A 32 -3.20 -5.09 -16.14
N VAL A 33 -2.77 -4.04 -16.83
CA VAL A 33 -3.64 -3.21 -17.68
C VAL A 33 -3.32 -3.40 -19.16
N LYS A 34 -2.04 -3.55 -19.50
CA LYS A 34 -1.54 -3.92 -20.83
C LYS A 34 -0.35 -4.87 -20.69
N GLU A 35 0.25 -5.29 -21.81
CA GLU A 35 1.29 -6.32 -21.86
C GLU A 35 2.45 -6.08 -20.88
N MET A 36 2.84 -4.82 -20.64
CA MET A 36 3.88 -4.43 -19.69
C MET A 36 3.42 -3.42 -18.62
N ASP A 37 2.17 -2.94 -18.69
CA ASP A 37 1.68 -1.91 -17.78
C ASP A 37 0.91 -2.50 -16.61
N TYR A 38 1.22 -2.00 -15.41
CA TYR A 38 0.52 -2.33 -14.19
C TYR A 38 -0.14 -1.09 -13.59
N MET A 39 -1.27 -1.30 -12.94
CA MET A 39 -1.91 -0.34 -12.05
C MET A 39 -1.95 -0.92 -10.65
N TYR A 40 -1.62 -0.09 -9.69
CA TYR A 40 -1.58 -0.40 -8.28
C TYR A 40 -2.68 0.39 -7.56
N SER A 41 -3.40 -0.26 -6.65
CA SER A 41 -4.40 0.38 -5.80
C SER A 41 -4.08 0.04 -4.35
N ILE A 42 -3.99 1.07 -3.50
CA ILE A 42 -3.76 0.92 -2.07
C ILE A 42 -5.01 1.41 -1.38
N GLU A 43 -5.65 0.54 -0.61
CA GLU A 43 -6.89 0.83 0.10
C GLU A 43 -6.64 0.74 1.60
N VAL A 44 -7.14 1.71 2.35
CA VAL A 44 -7.08 1.73 3.81
C VAL A 44 -8.50 1.71 4.34
N TYR A 45 -8.78 0.72 5.15
CA TYR A 45 -10.05 0.55 5.83
C TYR A 45 -9.86 0.77 7.33
N PHE A 46 -10.86 1.35 7.97
CA PHE A 46 -10.96 1.42 9.43
C PHE A 46 -12.31 0.85 9.85
N ARG A 47 -12.31 -0.20 10.69
CA ARG A 47 -13.54 -0.90 11.11
C ARG A 47 -14.44 -1.32 9.93
N GLY A 48 -13.82 -1.78 8.83
CA GLY A 48 -14.53 -2.23 7.62
C GLY A 48 -14.93 -1.13 6.64
N GLU A 49 -14.82 0.15 7.01
CA GLU A 49 -15.13 1.28 6.12
C GLU A 49 -13.89 1.76 5.38
N LEU A 50 -13.99 1.97 4.06
CA LEU A 50 -12.91 2.54 3.26
C LEU A 50 -12.70 4.01 3.63
N LYS A 51 -11.50 4.36 4.10
CA LYS A 51 -11.12 5.72 4.50
C LYS A 51 -10.24 6.41 3.47
N HIS A 52 -9.27 5.69 2.92
CA HIS A 52 -8.37 6.23 1.90
C HIS A 52 -8.16 5.23 0.78
N ARG A 53 -7.99 5.74 -0.44
CA ARG A 53 -7.58 4.97 -1.60
C ARG A 53 -6.61 5.79 -2.45
N GLY A 54 -5.51 5.16 -2.88
CA GLY A 54 -4.54 5.73 -3.81
C GLY A 54 -4.34 4.82 -5.02
N PHE A 55 -4.23 5.40 -6.22
CA PHE A 55 -3.96 4.69 -7.46
C PHE A 55 -2.64 5.15 -8.06
N PHE A 56 -1.86 4.20 -8.57
CA PHE A 56 -0.52 4.46 -9.08
C PHE A 56 -0.24 3.57 -10.30
N THR A 57 0.52 4.08 -11.26
CA THR A 57 1.07 3.30 -12.38
C THR A 57 2.52 2.88 -12.10
N GLU A 58 3.23 3.66 -11.29
CA GLU A 58 4.60 3.36 -10.85
C GLU A 58 4.61 2.57 -9.54
N TYR A 59 5.30 1.42 -9.55
CA TYR A 59 5.43 0.56 -8.38
C TYR A 59 6.07 1.27 -7.18
N GLN A 60 7.11 2.07 -7.43
CA GLN A 60 7.81 2.79 -6.36
C GLN A 60 6.88 3.74 -5.62
N ASN A 61 6.04 4.48 -6.33
CA ASN A 61 5.09 5.41 -5.72
C ASN A 61 4.03 4.66 -4.90
N ALA A 62 3.54 3.54 -5.42
CA ALA A 62 2.61 2.67 -4.71
C ALA A 62 3.21 2.14 -3.39
N VAL A 63 4.45 1.67 -3.44
CA VAL A 63 5.22 1.19 -2.27
C VAL A 63 5.43 2.31 -1.26
N MET A 64 5.92 3.47 -1.70
CA MET A 64 6.15 4.62 -0.81
C MET A 64 4.86 5.08 -0.13
N TYR A 65 3.75 5.11 -0.87
CA TYR A 65 2.45 5.48 -0.33
C TYR A 65 1.99 4.50 0.75
N ALA A 66 2.02 3.20 0.47
CA ALA A 66 1.67 2.16 1.46
C ALA A 66 2.59 2.20 2.68
N GLY A 67 3.89 2.40 2.47
CA GLY A 67 4.89 2.50 3.53
C GLY A 67 4.64 3.67 4.47
N LYS A 68 4.30 4.85 3.95
CA LYS A 68 3.97 6.03 4.76
C LYS A 68 2.73 5.79 5.62
N ILE A 69 1.70 5.15 5.06
CA ILE A 69 0.50 4.78 5.82
C ILE A 69 0.85 3.81 6.94
N MET A 70 1.61 2.75 6.63
CA MET A 70 2.02 1.78 7.65
C MET A 70 2.84 2.43 8.76
N TYR A 71 3.83 3.26 8.41
CA TYR A 71 4.67 3.96 9.37
C TYR A 71 3.87 4.87 10.31
N ALA A 72 2.83 5.54 9.79
CA ALA A 72 1.96 6.41 10.59
C ALA A 72 0.98 5.65 11.51
N LEU A 73 0.82 4.33 11.33
CA LEU A 73 -0.08 3.47 12.11
C LEU A 73 0.65 2.59 13.13
N LEU A 74 1.99 2.62 13.14
CA LEU A 74 2.84 1.96 14.13
C LEU A 74 3.15 2.92 15.29
#